data_AF-A0AAD5TD26-F1
#
_entry.id   AF-A0AAD5TD26-F1
#
_cell.length_a   1.000
_cell.length_b   1.000
_cell.length_c   1.000
_cell.angle_alpha   90.00
_cell.angle_beta   90.00
_cell.angle_gamma   90.00
#
_symmetry.space_group_name_H-M   'P 1'
#
loop_
_entity.id
_entity.type
_entity.pdbx_description
1 polymer ?
#
loop_
_entity_poly.entity_id
_entity_poly.type
_entity_poly.pdbx_seq_one_letter_code
_entity_poly.pdbx_strand_id
1 'polypeptide(L)'
;MSSSSSTSSAIPVAVSRRSVPGGNSPGNAGGGGSGALAPDPPSSENTMEVNGNVFVLADSVRPALSQFLKQRESTRNLLKRKRNDGTALIPESAAAYGFMSKKKGRWSVSESKNKAAKLFVSHDWINENLNANENAAEPAPILQAAGNVSELHGTERADSPLHDADSAARADSPLHDDEDLEDAPPLVVLSDDKKFRDAEGRILDVEMRGARSADGLFFYARDVAVKMLQQLPKRLTNKLGGGKGDDHQYFKRNGHRALFLNYGGFIRSMFSSRSPFAVEFCKQSLNILFTFYHGNTEEQTQLAKKLLGIEKARTFFNHLYPAKTAAVYMINLGTVGKLRETMGITNPNLADDVLVVKVGFTDDIRDRLKTHKNDFGAIEGAEPVFHKAIIIDKTQLSDCENDVKRALGRHLNWHLTFSGVEKLCDGQRRRPDKTRTEIFGIPPAELRDIEKQFENLQKVHGADYSLMATQYDSLKLAMDQMKELHAAQIREKEVEINALRKELDHEQARLALETGRLKEQLAEQQVRATLEKENIQLKQENLYLKKAAAMSEQLEQLRIALATKQ
;
A
#
# COMPACT_ATOMS: atom_id res chain seq x y z
N MET A 1 -39.72 -8.72 63.16
CA MET A 1 -40.65 -9.22 62.13
C MET A 1 -39.82 -9.80 61.00
N SER A 2 -40.02 -11.10 60.71
CA SER A 2 -39.71 -11.86 59.48
C SER A 2 -38.34 -11.64 58.79
N SER A 3 -37.33 -12.52 58.86
CA SER A 3 -37.20 -13.92 58.39
C SER A 3 -37.65 -14.17 56.94
N SER A 4 -36.72 -14.48 56.03
CA SER A 4 -36.82 -15.66 55.16
C SER A 4 -35.56 -15.89 54.33
N SER A 5 -35.07 -17.11 54.49
CA SER A 5 -34.12 -17.87 53.68
C SER A 5 -34.71 -18.30 52.33
N SER A 6 -33.87 -18.52 51.31
CA SER A 6 -34.13 -19.60 50.33
C SER A 6 -32.84 -20.15 49.68
N THR A 7 -32.73 -21.46 49.84
CA THR A 7 -31.88 -22.49 49.25
C THR A 7 -31.99 -22.60 47.72
N SER A 8 -30.86 -22.80 47.02
CA SER A 8 -30.38 -24.07 46.42
C SER A 8 -31.28 -24.72 45.36
N SER A 9 -30.78 -24.81 44.12
CA SER A 9 -30.99 -25.99 43.29
C SER A 9 -29.82 -26.16 42.31
N ALA A 10 -29.15 -27.31 42.43
CA ALA A 10 -28.18 -27.82 41.48
C ALA A 10 -28.90 -28.79 40.54
N ILE A 11 -28.59 -28.74 39.24
CA ILE A 11 -29.02 -29.74 38.25
C ILE A 11 -27.75 -30.32 37.60
N PRO A 12 -27.62 -31.65 37.52
CA PRO A 12 -26.45 -32.33 36.95
C PRO A 12 -26.62 -32.51 35.44
N VAL A 13 -25.54 -32.38 34.67
CA VAL A 13 -25.52 -32.80 33.26
C VAL A 13 -24.52 -33.93 33.08
N ALA A 14 -25.05 -34.98 32.46
CA ALA A 14 -24.52 -36.32 32.37
C ALA A 14 -23.32 -36.46 31.42
N VAL A 15 -22.42 -37.35 31.84
CA VAL A 15 -21.35 -37.96 31.06
C VAL A 15 -21.96 -38.81 29.95
N SER A 16 -21.57 -38.56 28.69
CA SER A 16 -21.76 -39.50 27.59
C SER A 16 -20.43 -39.81 26.93
N ARG A 17 -19.88 -40.98 27.29
CA ARG A 17 -18.77 -41.63 26.61
C ARG A 17 -19.29 -42.24 25.31
N ARG A 18 -18.73 -41.84 24.17
CA ARG A 18 -18.79 -42.64 22.93
C ARG A 18 -17.39 -43.10 22.56
N SER A 19 -17.19 -44.39 22.75
CA SER A 19 -16.12 -45.25 22.27
C SER A 19 -16.42 -45.72 20.85
N VAL A 20 -15.48 -45.60 19.90
CA VAL A 20 -15.24 -46.54 18.78
C VAL A 20 -13.82 -46.30 18.21
N PRO A 21 -13.22 -47.19 17.39
CA PRO A 21 -12.15 -48.08 17.82
C PRO A 21 -10.82 -47.84 17.10
N GLY A 22 -9.78 -48.52 17.58
CA GLY A 22 -8.44 -48.52 16.98
C GLY A 22 -8.37 -49.17 15.61
N GLY A 23 -7.38 -48.72 14.84
CA GLY A 23 -6.85 -49.36 13.65
C GLY A 23 -5.32 -49.26 13.68
N ASN A 24 -4.67 -50.42 13.74
CA ASN A 24 -3.21 -50.61 13.69
C ASN A 24 -2.65 -50.40 12.27
N SER A 25 -1.47 -49.76 12.22
CA SER A 25 -0.24 -50.03 11.42
C SER A 25 -0.32 -50.27 9.88
N PRO A 26 0.80 -50.24 9.10
CA PRO A 26 2.23 -49.99 9.41
C PRO A 26 2.82 -48.80 8.59
N GLY A 27 3.93 -48.17 8.98
CA GLY A 27 5.29 -48.63 8.69
C GLY A 27 5.62 -48.54 7.19
N ASN A 28 6.31 -47.47 6.75
CA ASN A 28 7.08 -47.54 5.51
C ASN A 28 8.33 -46.65 5.56
N ALA A 29 9.48 -47.32 5.48
CA ALA A 29 10.78 -46.74 5.22
C ALA A 29 10.95 -46.60 3.70
N GLY A 30 11.63 -45.56 3.23
CA GLY A 30 11.91 -45.43 1.81
C GLY A 30 12.67 -44.16 1.48
N GLY A 31 13.99 -44.23 1.54
CA GLY A 31 14.87 -43.28 0.86
C GLY A 31 14.89 -43.55 -0.65
N GLY A 32 14.91 -42.47 -1.42
CA GLY A 32 15.22 -42.41 -2.85
C GLY A 32 15.38 -40.92 -3.17
N GLY A 33 16.50 -40.42 -3.70
CA GLY A 33 17.18 -40.93 -4.89
C GLY A 33 16.73 -40.04 -6.06
N SER A 34 17.16 -38.76 -6.04
CA SER A 34 16.76 -37.76 -7.04
C SER A 34 17.53 -37.96 -8.34
N GLY A 35 16.92 -38.67 -9.29
CA GLY A 35 17.35 -38.68 -10.70
C GLY A 35 16.77 -37.47 -11.43
N ALA A 36 17.61 -36.76 -12.20
CA ALA A 36 17.20 -35.64 -13.03
C ALA A 36 16.28 -36.13 -14.17
N LEU A 37 15.01 -35.69 -14.15
CA LEU A 37 14.06 -35.87 -15.25
C LEU A 37 14.37 -34.84 -16.35
N ALA A 38 14.38 -35.29 -17.61
CA ALA A 38 14.46 -34.43 -18.77
C ALA A 38 13.30 -33.41 -18.77
N PRO A 39 13.51 -32.16 -19.23
CA PRO A 39 12.47 -31.16 -19.24
C PRO A 39 11.30 -31.59 -20.14
N ASP A 40 10.08 -31.49 -19.61
CA ASP A 40 8.85 -31.74 -20.37
C ASP A 40 8.80 -30.85 -21.62
N PRO A 41 8.27 -31.36 -22.76
CA PRO A 41 8.12 -30.56 -23.96
C PRO A 41 7.26 -29.32 -23.68
N PRO A 42 7.60 -28.15 -24.27
CA PRO A 42 6.87 -26.92 -24.03
C PRO A 42 5.40 -27.09 -24.42
N SER A 43 4.50 -26.63 -23.53
CA SER A 43 3.06 -26.72 -23.78
C SER A 43 2.67 -25.96 -25.05
N SER A 44 1.75 -26.53 -25.84
CA SER A 44 1.29 -25.96 -27.12
C SER A 44 0.71 -24.54 -27.00
N GLU A 45 0.38 -24.10 -25.79
CA GLU A 45 -0.14 -22.75 -25.49
C GLU A 45 0.93 -21.65 -25.55
N ASN A 46 2.22 -22.01 -25.45
CA ASN A 46 3.34 -21.07 -25.42
C ASN A 46 4.23 -21.15 -26.67
N THR A 47 3.82 -21.92 -27.66
CA THR A 47 4.57 -22.11 -28.91
C THR A 47 3.80 -21.59 -30.12
N MET A 48 4.51 -21.10 -31.12
CA MET A 48 3.96 -20.81 -32.45
C MET A 48 4.92 -21.24 -33.55
N GLU A 49 4.38 -21.68 -34.68
CA GLU A 49 5.18 -22.07 -35.84
C GLU A 49 5.14 -20.95 -36.89
N VAL A 50 6.32 -20.54 -37.37
CA VAL A 50 6.48 -19.54 -38.42
C VAL A 50 7.47 -20.08 -39.44
N ASN A 51 7.01 -20.30 -40.67
CA ASN A 51 7.83 -20.81 -41.78
C ASN A 51 8.57 -22.13 -41.44
N GLY A 52 7.91 -23.05 -40.72
CA GLY A 52 8.49 -24.33 -40.32
C GLY A 52 9.39 -24.29 -39.08
N ASN A 53 9.65 -23.09 -38.52
CA ASN A 53 10.43 -22.94 -37.29
C ASN A 53 9.50 -22.76 -36.09
N VAL A 54 9.83 -23.42 -34.98
CA VAL A 54 9.10 -23.30 -33.72
C VAL A 54 9.65 -22.14 -32.90
N PHE A 55 8.77 -21.25 -32.47
CA PHE A 55 9.09 -20.16 -31.57
C PHE A 55 8.38 -20.33 -30.23
N VAL A 56 9.05 -19.97 -29.14
CA VAL A 56 8.55 -20.05 -27.76
C VAL A 56 8.29 -18.64 -27.23
N LEU A 57 7.21 -18.46 -26.50
CA LEU A 57 6.83 -17.19 -25.90
C LEU A 57 7.92 -16.72 -24.93
N ALA A 58 8.52 -15.54 -25.18
CA ALA A 58 9.64 -15.04 -24.38
C ALA A 58 9.33 -14.90 -22.88
N ASP A 59 8.07 -14.60 -22.53
CA ASP A 59 7.62 -14.51 -21.15
C ASP A 59 7.64 -15.88 -20.44
N SER A 60 7.39 -16.97 -21.16
CA SER A 60 7.38 -18.33 -20.60
C SER A 60 8.78 -18.84 -20.25
N VAL A 61 9.80 -18.37 -20.98
CA VAL A 61 11.23 -18.67 -20.75
C VAL A 61 11.96 -17.54 -20.03
N ARG A 62 11.22 -16.56 -19.47
CA ARG A 62 11.78 -15.40 -18.78
C ARG A 62 12.77 -15.76 -17.65
N PRO A 63 12.56 -16.81 -16.83
CA PRO A 63 13.53 -17.20 -15.82
C PRO A 63 14.91 -17.51 -16.42
N ALA A 64 14.96 -18.24 -17.54
CA ALA A 64 16.21 -18.54 -18.25
C ALA A 64 16.81 -17.29 -18.93
N LEU A 65 15.97 -16.38 -19.40
CA LEU A 65 16.40 -15.10 -20.00
C LEU A 65 16.79 -14.04 -18.95
N SER A 66 16.64 -14.32 -17.65
CA SER A 66 16.90 -13.34 -16.59
C SER A 66 18.36 -12.87 -16.54
N GLN A 67 19.31 -13.72 -16.96
CA GLN A 67 20.71 -13.31 -17.14
C GLN A 67 20.89 -12.16 -18.15
N PHE A 68 19.93 -11.97 -19.05
CA PHE A 68 19.91 -10.92 -20.06
C PHE A 68 18.95 -9.76 -19.77
N LEU A 69 18.20 -9.78 -18.65
CA LEU A 69 17.16 -8.79 -18.32
C LEU A 69 17.34 -8.23 -16.91
N LYS A 70 17.17 -6.91 -16.73
CA LYS A 70 17.04 -6.34 -15.37
C LYS A 70 15.67 -6.74 -14.78
N GLN A 71 15.56 -6.83 -13.45
CA GLN A 71 14.40 -7.38 -12.72
C GLN A 71 13.01 -6.77 -13.04
N ARG A 72 12.89 -5.72 -13.86
CA ARG A 72 11.63 -5.10 -14.28
C ARG A 72 11.54 -4.76 -15.78
N GLU A 73 12.50 -5.20 -16.59
CA GLU A 73 12.46 -4.90 -18.02
C GLU A 73 11.41 -5.78 -18.74
N SER A 74 10.76 -5.20 -19.76
CA SER A 74 9.89 -5.94 -20.67
C SER A 74 10.74 -6.89 -21.51
N THR A 75 10.24 -8.11 -21.76
CA THR A 75 10.87 -9.08 -22.68
C THR A 75 11.04 -8.51 -24.10
N ARG A 76 10.20 -7.55 -24.52
CA ARG A 76 10.38 -6.81 -25.78
C ARG A 76 11.69 -6.04 -25.89
N ASN A 77 12.29 -5.65 -24.75
CA ASN A 77 13.57 -4.93 -24.76
C ASN A 77 14.77 -5.83 -25.08
N LEU A 78 14.60 -7.17 -25.13
CA LEU A 78 15.66 -8.10 -25.54
C LEU A 78 16.20 -7.78 -26.95
N LEU A 79 15.32 -7.38 -27.87
CA LEU A 79 15.70 -7.02 -29.25
C LEU A 79 16.51 -5.72 -29.34
N LYS A 80 16.45 -4.87 -28.31
CA LYS A 80 17.23 -3.63 -28.26
C LYS A 80 18.62 -3.83 -27.65
N ARG A 81 18.87 -4.99 -27.02
CA ARG A 81 20.16 -5.28 -26.42
C ARG A 81 21.16 -5.72 -27.47
N LYS A 82 22.41 -5.28 -27.27
CA LYS A 82 23.56 -5.66 -28.09
C LYS A 82 24.54 -6.45 -27.23
N ARG A 83 25.25 -7.39 -27.86
CA ARG A 83 26.43 -8.06 -27.30
C ARG A 83 27.60 -7.07 -27.26
N ASN A 84 28.70 -7.46 -26.60
CA ASN A 84 29.90 -6.63 -26.48
C ASN A 84 30.54 -6.28 -27.83
N ASP A 85 30.31 -7.10 -28.86
CA ASP A 85 30.75 -6.89 -30.25
C ASP A 85 29.81 -5.95 -31.05
N GLY A 86 28.75 -5.42 -30.44
CA GLY A 86 27.78 -4.52 -31.07
C GLY A 86 26.69 -5.22 -31.89
N THR A 87 26.72 -6.55 -32.01
CA THR A 87 25.66 -7.33 -32.67
C THR A 87 24.41 -7.43 -31.79
N ALA A 88 23.23 -7.59 -32.39
CA ALA A 88 21.98 -7.76 -31.64
C ALA A 88 22.03 -9.06 -30.81
N LEU A 89 21.56 -9.00 -29.56
CA LEU A 89 21.55 -10.16 -28.67
C LEU A 89 20.72 -11.32 -29.26
N ILE A 90 19.54 -11.00 -29.78
CA ILE A 90 18.66 -11.90 -30.52
C ILE A 90 18.57 -11.33 -31.95
N PRO A 91 19.03 -12.06 -32.98
CA PRO A 91 18.90 -11.62 -34.36
C PRO A 91 17.42 -11.57 -34.77
N GLU A 92 17.06 -10.67 -35.69
CA GLU A 92 15.65 -10.50 -36.10
C GLU A 92 15.05 -11.78 -36.70
N SER A 93 15.87 -12.65 -37.30
CA SER A 93 15.44 -13.96 -37.81
C SER A 93 15.04 -14.94 -36.71
N ALA A 94 15.56 -14.77 -35.48
CA ALA A 94 15.26 -15.59 -34.31
C ALA A 94 14.12 -15.02 -33.46
N ALA A 95 13.44 -13.97 -33.93
CA ALA A 95 12.36 -13.33 -33.19
C ALA A 95 11.09 -13.16 -34.03
N ALA A 96 9.95 -13.41 -33.41
CA ALA A 96 8.64 -13.17 -34.01
C ALA A 96 7.73 -12.44 -33.03
N TYR A 97 6.75 -11.72 -33.54
CA TYR A 97 5.68 -11.15 -32.72
C TYR A 97 4.40 -11.93 -32.98
N GLY A 98 3.74 -12.37 -31.90
CA GLY A 98 2.52 -13.16 -31.97
C GLY A 98 1.38 -12.51 -31.19
N PHE A 99 0.15 -12.61 -31.69
CA PHE A 99 -1.07 -12.26 -30.95
C PHE A 99 -1.96 -13.50 -30.79
N MET A 100 -2.50 -13.72 -29.60
CA MET A 100 -3.36 -14.87 -29.30
C MET A 100 -4.79 -14.57 -29.76
N SER A 101 -5.28 -15.29 -30.76
CA SER A 101 -6.66 -15.14 -31.21
C SER A 101 -7.61 -15.80 -30.21
N LYS A 102 -8.37 -15.00 -29.45
CA LYS A 102 -9.36 -15.50 -28.48
C LYS A 102 -10.39 -16.46 -29.08
N LYS A 103 -10.71 -16.30 -30.38
CA LYS A 103 -11.66 -17.18 -31.09
C LYS A 103 -11.06 -18.53 -31.47
N LYS A 104 -9.77 -18.58 -31.79
CA LYS A 104 -9.10 -19.79 -32.30
C LYS A 104 -8.24 -20.51 -31.26
N GLY A 105 -7.94 -19.87 -30.12
CA GLY A 105 -7.03 -20.40 -29.11
C GLY A 105 -5.61 -20.64 -29.64
N ARG A 106 -5.22 -19.95 -30.72
CA ARG A 106 -3.91 -20.10 -31.37
C ARG A 106 -3.25 -18.75 -31.56
N TRP A 107 -1.94 -18.75 -31.46
CA TRP A 107 -1.09 -17.62 -31.82
C TRP A 107 -1.11 -17.39 -33.33
N SER A 108 -1.06 -16.13 -33.74
CA SER A 108 -0.91 -15.71 -35.13
C SER A 108 0.16 -14.64 -35.21
N VAL A 109 0.96 -14.66 -36.29
CA VAL A 109 2.03 -13.68 -36.53
C VAL A 109 1.44 -12.27 -36.60
N SER A 110 2.13 -11.32 -35.99
CA SER A 110 1.77 -9.90 -35.94
C SER A 110 3.00 -9.03 -36.18
N GLU A 111 2.78 -7.75 -36.47
CA GLU A 111 3.87 -6.78 -36.62
C GLU A 111 4.36 -6.28 -35.26
N SER A 112 5.64 -5.90 -35.18
CA SER A 112 6.27 -5.37 -33.97
C SER A 112 5.62 -4.08 -33.44
N LYS A 113 4.97 -3.31 -34.32
CA LYS A 113 4.24 -2.06 -33.98
C LYS A 113 2.98 -2.31 -33.16
N ASN A 114 2.42 -3.51 -33.20
CA ASN A 114 1.22 -3.85 -32.44
C ASN A 114 1.55 -3.96 -30.94
N LYS A 115 1.03 -3.04 -30.11
CA LYS A 115 1.25 -3.04 -28.66
C LYS A 115 0.71 -4.28 -27.94
N ALA A 116 -0.28 -4.97 -28.53
CA ALA A 116 -0.89 -6.17 -27.95
C ALA A 116 -0.15 -7.48 -28.30
N ALA A 117 0.77 -7.46 -29.26
CA ALA A 117 1.56 -8.64 -29.62
C ALA A 117 2.52 -9.03 -28.48
N LYS A 118 2.93 -10.28 -28.38
CA LYS A 118 3.99 -10.73 -27.48
C LYS A 118 5.21 -11.17 -28.29
N LEU A 119 6.38 -11.07 -27.69
CA LEU A 119 7.63 -11.50 -28.30
C LEU A 119 7.77 -13.01 -28.17
N PHE A 120 8.12 -13.65 -29.27
CA PHE A 120 8.46 -15.06 -29.38
C PHE A 120 9.91 -15.18 -29.85
N VAL A 121 10.65 -16.14 -29.31
CA VAL A 121 12.05 -16.41 -29.64
C VAL A 121 12.16 -17.81 -30.22
N SER A 122 12.91 -17.98 -31.30
CA SER A 122 13.08 -19.28 -31.95
C SER A 122 13.65 -20.30 -30.98
N HIS A 123 13.15 -21.53 -31.02
CA HIS A 123 13.59 -22.62 -30.18
C HIS A 123 15.09 -22.94 -30.36
N ASP A 124 15.61 -22.83 -31.59
CA ASP A 124 17.03 -23.06 -31.88
C ASP A 124 17.95 -22.07 -31.16
N TRP A 125 17.62 -20.77 -31.24
CA TRP A 125 18.36 -19.73 -30.51
C TRP A 125 18.35 -19.98 -28.99
N ILE A 126 17.21 -20.40 -28.43
CA ILE A 126 17.09 -20.74 -27.00
C ILE A 126 18.07 -21.86 -26.66
N ASN A 127 18.08 -22.95 -27.43
CA ASN A 127 18.95 -24.09 -27.17
C ASN A 127 20.43 -23.73 -27.29
N GLU A 128 20.81 -22.97 -28.32
CA GLU A 128 22.19 -22.55 -28.54
C GLU A 128 22.73 -21.63 -27.44
N ASN A 129 21.88 -20.74 -26.88
CA ASN A 129 22.34 -19.68 -25.98
C ASN A 129 22.05 -19.93 -24.50
N LEU A 130 21.10 -20.81 -24.17
CA LEU A 130 20.74 -21.13 -22.79
C LEU A 130 21.30 -22.48 -22.33
N ASN A 131 21.32 -23.51 -23.19
CA ASN A 131 21.80 -24.84 -22.81
C ASN A 131 23.32 -25.00 -22.94
N ALA A 132 23.99 -24.13 -23.69
CA ALA A 132 25.46 -24.15 -23.80
C ALA A 132 26.17 -23.84 -22.47
N ASN A 133 25.47 -23.23 -21.50
CA ASN A 133 26.04 -22.86 -20.21
C ASN A 133 26.07 -24.01 -19.19
N GLU A 134 25.31 -25.09 -19.39
CA GLU A 134 25.34 -26.25 -18.49
C GLU A 134 26.55 -27.17 -18.73
N ASN A 135 27.19 -27.09 -19.90
CA ASN A 135 28.34 -27.95 -20.26
C ASN A 135 29.72 -27.29 -20.06
N ALA A 136 29.80 -26.08 -19.50
CA ALA A 136 31.06 -25.32 -19.38
C ALA A 136 31.64 -25.22 -17.95
N ALA A 137 31.10 -25.95 -16.98
CA ALA A 137 31.59 -25.92 -15.59
C ALA A 137 32.59 -27.06 -15.30
N GLU A 138 33.87 -26.88 -15.62
CA GLU A 138 34.94 -27.59 -14.91
C GLU A 138 35.15 -26.96 -13.51
N PRO A 139 35.33 -27.77 -12.44
CA PRO A 139 35.49 -27.24 -11.09
C PRO A 139 36.94 -26.85 -10.79
N ALA A 140 37.19 -25.55 -10.58
CA ALA A 140 38.42 -25.07 -9.95
C ALA A 140 38.30 -25.09 -8.39
N PRO A 141 39.41 -25.24 -7.65
CA PRO A 141 39.42 -25.85 -6.33
C PRO A 141 39.06 -24.89 -5.17
N ILE A 142 38.49 -25.52 -4.16
CA ILE A 142 38.00 -24.96 -2.89
C ILE A 142 39.17 -24.45 -2.03
N LEU A 143 39.07 -23.22 -1.53
CA LEU A 143 39.77 -22.75 -0.34
C LEU A 143 38.74 -22.31 0.71
N GLN A 144 38.75 -23.05 1.81
CA GLN A 144 37.91 -22.84 3.00
C GLN A 144 38.36 -21.60 3.78
N ALA A 145 37.40 -20.77 4.20
CA ALA A 145 37.51 -20.03 5.45
C ALA A 145 36.11 -19.79 6.03
N ALA A 146 35.95 -20.23 7.27
CA ALA A 146 34.72 -20.27 8.03
C ALA A 146 34.27 -18.89 8.54
N GLY A 147 32.97 -18.73 8.73
CA GLY A 147 32.37 -17.58 9.41
C GLY A 147 30.84 -17.62 9.42
N ASN A 148 30.27 -18.44 10.31
CA ASN A 148 28.84 -18.52 10.62
C ASN A 148 28.24 -17.15 11.00
N VAL A 149 27.11 -16.78 10.38
CA VAL A 149 26.00 -16.06 11.04
C VAL A 149 24.67 -16.56 10.46
N SER A 150 23.78 -16.93 11.35
CA SER A 150 22.46 -17.52 11.14
C SER A 150 21.39 -16.53 10.67
N GLU A 151 20.30 -17.10 10.12
CA GLU A 151 18.91 -16.61 10.16
C GLU A 151 18.48 -15.46 9.22
N LEU A 152 17.69 -15.77 8.18
CA LEU A 152 16.21 -15.58 8.14
C LEU A 152 15.61 -15.60 6.71
N HIS A 153 14.36 -16.04 6.70
CA HIS A 153 13.25 -15.81 5.78
C HIS A 153 12.94 -16.81 4.66
N GLY A 154 11.80 -17.48 4.91
CA GLY A 154 11.09 -18.33 3.99
C GLY A 154 10.44 -17.58 2.84
N THR A 155 10.19 -18.38 1.83
CA THR A 155 9.61 -18.08 0.53
C THR A 155 8.14 -17.69 0.61
N GLU A 156 7.80 -16.47 0.21
CA GLU A 156 6.44 -16.10 -0.18
C GLU A 156 6.32 -16.10 -1.72
N ARG A 157 5.31 -16.85 -2.19
CA ARG A 157 4.84 -16.89 -3.58
C ARG A 157 4.12 -15.58 -3.89
N ALA A 158 4.48 -14.92 -4.98
CA ALA A 158 3.75 -13.77 -5.50
C ALA A 158 2.92 -14.15 -6.74
N ASP A 159 1.60 -14.12 -6.57
CA ASP A 159 0.59 -14.26 -7.61
C ASP A 159 0.66 -13.11 -8.63
N SER A 160 0.40 -13.45 -9.89
CA SER A 160 0.47 -12.54 -11.04
C SER A 160 -0.75 -11.59 -11.13
N PRO A 161 -0.60 -10.36 -11.65
CA PRO A 161 -1.71 -9.41 -11.80
C PRO A 161 -2.68 -9.83 -12.91
N LEU A 162 -3.97 -9.97 -12.59
CA LEU A 162 -5.04 -10.15 -13.58
C LEU A 162 -5.16 -8.90 -14.46
N HIS A 163 -4.95 -9.07 -15.77
CA HIS A 163 -5.20 -8.05 -16.78
C HIS A 163 -6.70 -8.01 -17.19
N ASP A 164 -7.22 -6.79 -17.29
CA ASP A 164 -8.61 -6.42 -17.57
C ASP A 164 -9.20 -7.03 -18.85
N ALA A 165 -10.37 -7.64 -18.69
CA ALA A 165 -11.31 -7.94 -19.75
C ALA A 165 -12.56 -7.04 -19.57
N ASP A 166 -12.46 -5.79 -20.01
CA ASP A 166 -13.60 -4.88 -20.13
C ASP A 166 -14.14 -4.90 -21.56
N SER A 167 -15.21 -5.67 -21.80
CA SER A 167 -16.08 -5.47 -22.97
C SER A 167 -17.47 -6.14 -22.89
N ALA A 168 -17.81 -6.87 -21.82
CA ALA A 168 -19.04 -7.67 -21.79
C ALA A 168 -19.94 -7.33 -20.59
N ALA A 169 -20.45 -6.10 -20.51
CA ALA A 169 -21.58 -5.77 -19.64
C ALA A 169 -22.33 -4.51 -20.11
N ARG A 170 -22.84 -4.49 -21.35
CA ARG A 170 -23.92 -3.56 -21.72
C ARG A 170 -25.25 -4.26 -21.44
N ALA A 171 -25.87 -3.93 -20.31
CA ALA A 171 -27.25 -4.26 -20.01
C ALA A 171 -27.96 -2.95 -19.62
N ASP A 172 -28.97 -2.62 -20.43
CA ASP A 172 -29.97 -1.55 -20.30
C ASP A 172 -29.97 -0.79 -18.97
N SER A 173 -29.27 0.34 -18.94
CA SER A 173 -29.54 1.41 -17.98
C SER A 173 -29.75 2.70 -18.78
N PRO A 174 -30.59 3.63 -18.30
CA PRO A 174 -30.95 4.83 -19.03
C PRO A 174 -29.70 5.57 -19.49
N LEU A 175 -29.67 5.90 -20.79
CA LEU A 175 -28.66 6.71 -21.45
C LEU A 175 -28.61 8.10 -20.81
N HIS A 176 -27.90 8.22 -19.68
CA HIS A 176 -27.31 9.49 -19.28
C HIS A 176 -25.94 9.54 -19.92
N ASP A 177 -25.68 10.61 -20.65
CA ASP A 177 -24.45 10.82 -21.39
C ASP A 177 -23.25 10.69 -20.44
N ASP A 178 -22.32 9.80 -20.76
CA ASP A 178 -21.09 9.55 -19.97
C ASP A 178 -20.17 10.80 -19.92
N GLU A 179 -20.54 11.90 -20.57
CA GLU A 179 -19.78 13.16 -20.64
C GLU A 179 -19.75 13.93 -19.31
N ASP A 180 -20.77 13.79 -18.45
CA ASP A 180 -20.88 14.54 -17.19
C ASP A 180 -20.28 13.82 -15.96
N LEU A 181 -19.61 12.68 -16.13
CA LEU A 181 -19.02 11.94 -15.02
C LEU A 181 -17.66 12.50 -14.60
N GLU A 182 -17.52 12.76 -13.31
CA GLU A 182 -16.24 13.13 -12.70
C GLU A 182 -15.18 12.02 -12.85
N ASP A 183 -13.92 12.41 -13.01
CA ASP A 183 -12.80 11.47 -13.01
C ASP A 183 -12.64 10.78 -11.64
N ALA A 184 -12.28 9.51 -11.66
CA ALA A 184 -12.10 8.74 -10.44
C ALA A 184 -10.99 9.35 -9.56
N PRO A 185 -11.19 9.49 -8.23
CA PRO A 185 -10.19 10.06 -7.34
C PRO A 185 -8.84 9.33 -7.38
N PRO A 186 -7.76 9.93 -6.84
CA PRO A 186 -6.44 9.30 -6.82
C PRO A 186 -6.43 7.92 -6.12
N LEU A 187 -5.60 7.00 -6.63
CA LEU A 187 -5.46 5.66 -6.06
C LEU A 187 -4.81 5.70 -4.67
N VAL A 188 -5.43 5.01 -3.71
CA VAL A 188 -4.88 4.83 -2.36
C VAL A 188 -3.97 3.61 -2.34
N VAL A 189 -2.65 3.84 -2.27
CA VAL A 189 -1.66 2.77 -2.14
C VAL A 189 -1.59 2.33 -0.68
N LEU A 190 -1.91 1.06 -0.41
CA LEU A 190 -1.78 0.43 0.91
C LEU A 190 -0.60 -0.54 0.93
N SER A 191 0.10 -0.62 2.05
CA SER A 191 1.07 -1.67 2.34
C SER A 191 0.34 -2.99 2.62
N ASP A 192 1.00 -4.12 2.38
CA ASP A 192 0.38 -5.46 2.42
C ASP A 192 -0.13 -5.86 3.82
N ASP A 193 0.39 -5.26 4.88
CA ASP A 193 -0.11 -5.39 6.27
C ASP A 193 -1.47 -4.70 6.48
N LYS A 194 -1.82 -3.73 5.62
CA LYS A 194 -3.07 -2.96 5.70
C LYS A 194 -4.14 -3.37 4.70
N LYS A 195 -3.84 -4.33 3.82
CA LYS A 195 -4.81 -4.88 2.86
C LYS A 195 -5.71 -5.90 3.55
N PHE A 196 -6.92 -6.07 3.02
CA PHE A 196 -7.84 -7.10 3.49
C PHE A 196 -7.25 -8.49 3.25
N ARG A 197 -7.48 -9.42 4.19
CA ARG A 197 -7.07 -10.82 4.07
C ARG A 197 -8.26 -11.74 4.28
N ASP A 198 -8.34 -12.79 3.47
CA ASP A 198 -9.35 -13.83 3.67
C ASP A 198 -9.00 -14.75 4.85
N ALA A 199 -9.85 -15.76 5.08
CA ALA A 199 -9.67 -16.73 6.16
C ALA A 199 -8.38 -17.57 5.98
N GLU A 200 -7.86 -17.67 4.77
CA GLU A 200 -6.61 -18.34 4.44
C GLU A 200 -5.38 -17.41 4.51
N GLY A 201 -5.57 -16.14 4.89
CA GLY A 201 -4.52 -15.14 5.00
C GLY A 201 -4.10 -14.50 3.66
N ARG A 202 -4.78 -14.84 2.56
CA ARG A 202 -4.48 -14.32 1.22
C ARG A 202 -4.97 -12.88 1.10
N ILE A 203 -4.17 -12.05 0.46
CA ILE A 203 -4.46 -10.63 0.26
C ILE A 203 -5.60 -10.48 -0.76
N LEU A 204 -6.68 -9.81 -0.35
CA LEU A 204 -7.76 -9.38 -1.22
C LEU A 204 -7.45 -7.97 -1.71
N ASP A 205 -6.86 -7.87 -2.90
CA ASP A 205 -6.47 -6.59 -3.49
C ASP A 205 -7.71 -5.82 -3.97
N VAL A 206 -8.25 -4.94 -3.14
CA VAL A 206 -9.43 -4.11 -3.46
C VAL A 206 -8.95 -2.72 -3.84
N GLU A 207 -9.31 -2.25 -5.03
CA GLU A 207 -8.99 -0.90 -5.46
C GLU A 207 -9.72 0.13 -4.59
N MET A 208 -8.94 0.98 -3.92
CA MET A 208 -9.41 2.07 -3.05
C MET A 208 -8.95 3.40 -3.61
N ARG A 209 -9.83 4.41 -3.63
CA ARG A 209 -9.55 5.74 -4.19
C ARG A 209 -10.02 6.85 -3.24
N GLY A 210 -9.40 8.02 -3.37
CA GLY A 210 -9.78 9.24 -2.65
C GLY A 210 -8.99 9.48 -1.36
N ALA A 211 -9.53 10.33 -0.49
CA ALA A 211 -8.91 10.66 0.79
C ALA A 211 -9.12 9.54 1.80
N ARG A 212 -8.17 9.31 2.71
CA ARG A 212 -8.30 8.33 3.81
C ARG A 212 -9.17 8.89 4.94
N SER A 213 -10.40 9.30 4.61
CA SER A 213 -11.44 9.73 5.54
C SER A 213 -12.70 8.91 5.30
N ALA A 214 -13.62 8.88 6.27
CA ALA A 214 -14.87 8.12 6.14
C ALA A 214 -15.70 8.57 4.92
N ASP A 215 -15.73 9.87 4.64
CA ASP A 215 -16.54 10.45 3.56
C ASP A 215 -15.79 10.55 2.22
N GLY A 216 -14.45 10.52 2.25
CA GLY A 216 -13.61 10.72 1.07
C GLY A 216 -13.06 9.44 0.44
N LEU A 217 -13.36 8.27 1.02
CA LEU A 217 -12.80 6.97 0.63
C LEU A 217 -13.81 6.15 -0.17
N PHE A 218 -13.37 5.68 -1.34
CA PHE A 218 -14.17 4.94 -2.30
C PHE A 218 -13.57 3.57 -2.60
N PHE A 219 -14.41 2.54 -2.65
CA PHE A 219 -14.06 1.15 -2.92
C PHE A 219 -14.62 0.74 -4.28
N TYR A 220 -13.78 0.19 -5.15
CA TYR A 220 -14.26 -0.25 -6.46
C TYR A 220 -15.28 -1.39 -6.30
N ALA A 221 -16.53 -1.14 -6.70
CA ALA A 221 -17.65 -2.02 -6.35
C ALA A 221 -17.48 -3.43 -6.93
N ARG A 222 -16.86 -3.56 -8.12
CA ARG A 222 -16.58 -4.86 -8.75
C ARG A 222 -15.61 -5.70 -7.93
N ASP A 223 -14.55 -5.08 -7.40
CA ASP A 223 -13.59 -5.78 -6.55
C ASP A 223 -14.24 -6.27 -5.27
N VAL A 224 -15.03 -5.42 -4.61
CA VAL A 224 -15.80 -5.81 -3.43
C VAL A 224 -16.74 -6.98 -3.75
N ALA A 225 -17.48 -6.92 -4.86
CA ALA A 225 -18.40 -7.97 -5.30
C ALA A 225 -17.70 -9.32 -5.48
N VAL A 226 -16.64 -9.32 -6.27
CA VAL A 226 -15.99 -10.53 -6.75
C VAL A 226 -15.06 -11.10 -5.69
N LYS A 227 -14.22 -10.27 -5.08
CA LYS A 227 -13.14 -10.70 -4.17
C LYS A 227 -13.63 -10.93 -2.75
N MET A 228 -14.57 -10.12 -2.25
CA MET A 228 -15.01 -10.18 -0.85
C MET A 228 -16.39 -10.83 -0.68
N LEU A 229 -17.32 -10.54 -1.59
CA LEU A 229 -18.71 -11.00 -1.47
C LEU A 229 -19.00 -12.27 -2.27
N GLN A 230 -18.09 -12.68 -3.15
CA GLN A 230 -18.26 -13.82 -4.08
C GLN A 230 -19.59 -13.75 -4.84
N GLN A 231 -20.01 -12.54 -5.22
CA GLN A 231 -21.28 -12.25 -5.88
C GLN A 231 -21.04 -11.51 -7.20
N LEU A 232 -21.98 -11.67 -8.15
CA LEU A 232 -21.98 -10.87 -9.37
C LEU A 232 -22.22 -9.39 -9.02
N PRO A 233 -21.49 -8.44 -9.63
CA PRO A 233 -21.65 -7.01 -9.39
C PRO A 233 -23.09 -6.50 -9.53
N LYS A 234 -23.88 -7.11 -10.43
CA LYS A 234 -25.31 -6.80 -10.63
C LYS A 234 -26.18 -6.99 -9.38
N ARG A 235 -25.74 -7.82 -8.42
CA ARG A 235 -26.45 -8.00 -7.14
C ARG A 235 -26.16 -6.88 -6.13
N LEU A 236 -25.04 -6.15 -6.26
CA LEU A 236 -24.76 -4.99 -5.41
C LEU A 236 -25.68 -3.82 -5.76
N THR A 237 -25.83 -3.51 -7.05
CA THR A 237 -26.70 -2.42 -7.51
C THR A 237 -28.16 -2.64 -7.14
N ASN A 238 -28.65 -3.88 -7.22
CA ASN A 238 -30.04 -4.20 -6.86
C ASN A 238 -30.30 -4.19 -5.34
N LYS A 239 -29.28 -4.50 -4.52
CA LYS A 239 -29.39 -4.47 -3.04
C LYS A 239 -29.28 -3.05 -2.46
N LEU A 240 -28.65 -2.14 -3.19
CA LEU A 240 -28.57 -0.71 -2.84
C LEU A 240 -29.82 0.07 -3.28
N GLY A 241 -30.70 -0.56 -4.06
CA GLY A 241 -31.91 0.07 -4.63
C GLY A 241 -33.05 0.17 -3.62
N GLY A 242 -33.34 1.39 -3.16
CA GLY A 242 -34.59 1.72 -2.47
C GLY A 242 -34.61 3.13 -1.87
N GLY A 243 -33.46 3.65 -1.43
CA GLY A 243 -33.32 5.03 -1.01
C GLY A 243 -32.36 5.76 -1.96
N LYS A 244 -32.69 6.99 -2.34
CA LYS A 244 -31.72 7.96 -2.88
C LYS A 244 -30.65 8.23 -1.80
N GLY A 245 -29.70 7.32 -1.65
CA GLY A 245 -28.74 7.31 -0.56
C GLY A 245 -27.32 7.36 -1.12
N ASP A 246 -26.54 8.28 -0.55
CA ASP A 246 -25.11 8.51 -0.71
C ASP A 246 -24.28 7.26 -0.35
N ASP A 247 -24.49 6.09 -0.96
CA ASP A 247 -23.73 4.86 -0.65
C ASP A 247 -22.77 4.49 -1.78
N HIS A 248 -22.97 5.09 -2.96
CA HIS A 248 -22.19 4.81 -4.14
C HIS A 248 -22.13 6.01 -5.07
N GLN A 249 -21.08 6.06 -5.88
CA GLN A 249 -20.86 7.09 -6.87
C GLN A 249 -20.29 6.46 -8.15
N TYR A 250 -20.68 7.02 -9.30
CA TYR A 250 -20.09 6.66 -10.58
C TYR A 250 -18.95 7.62 -10.88
N PHE A 251 -17.81 7.06 -11.27
CA PHE A 251 -16.64 7.83 -11.70
C PHE A 251 -16.15 7.33 -13.07
N LYS A 252 -15.42 8.18 -13.77
CA LYS A 252 -14.67 7.82 -14.97
C LYS A 252 -13.34 7.17 -14.57
N ARG A 253 -13.20 5.87 -14.81
CA ARG A 253 -11.99 5.06 -14.58
C ARG A 253 -11.46 4.60 -15.94
N ASN A 254 -10.28 5.05 -16.33
CA ASN A 254 -9.67 4.75 -17.64
C ASN A 254 -10.59 5.07 -18.83
N GLY A 255 -11.36 6.16 -18.74
CA GLY A 255 -12.31 6.56 -19.79
C GLY A 255 -13.66 5.83 -19.75
N HIS A 256 -13.88 4.93 -18.79
CA HIS A 256 -15.12 4.16 -18.67
C HIS A 256 -15.84 4.45 -17.36
N ARG A 257 -17.18 4.46 -17.42
CA ARG A 257 -18.03 4.56 -16.23
C ARG A 257 -17.82 3.36 -15.32
N ALA A 258 -17.46 3.63 -14.07
CA ALA A 258 -17.21 2.63 -13.03
C ALA A 258 -17.94 2.98 -11.74
N LEU A 259 -18.56 1.98 -11.12
CA LEU A 259 -19.25 2.12 -9.84
C LEU A 259 -18.27 1.96 -8.67
N PHE A 260 -18.30 2.91 -7.75
CA PHE A 260 -17.58 2.86 -6.50
C PHE A 260 -18.55 2.96 -5.32
N LEU A 261 -18.28 2.25 -4.25
CA LEU A 261 -18.99 2.37 -2.97
C LEU A 261 -18.22 3.37 -2.11
N ASN A 262 -18.90 4.30 -1.45
CA ASN A 262 -18.23 5.00 -0.35
C ASN A 262 -18.14 4.09 0.88
N TYR A 263 -17.57 4.58 1.98
CA TYR A 263 -17.40 3.77 3.18
C TYR A 263 -18.74 3.25 3.73
N GLY A 264 -19.81 4.08 3.75
CA GLY A 264 -21.14 3.67 4.17
C GLY A 264 -21.72 2.55 3.33
N GLY A 265 -21.66 2.67 2.00
CA GLY A 265 -22.12 1.64 1.07
C GLY A 265 -21.31 0.35 1.14
N PHE A 266 -20.00 0.45 1.38
CA PHE A 266 -19.13 -0.70 1.63
C PHE A 266 -19.57 -1.46 2.89
N ILE A 267 -19.73 -0.76 4.03
CA ILE A 267 -20.19 -1.38 5.28
C ILE A 267 -21.57 -2.02 5.09
N ARG A 268 -22.53 -1.31 4.48
CA ARG A 268 -23.86 -1.88 4.18
C ARG A 268 -23.78 -3.13 3.33
N SER A 269 -22.88 -3.16 2.35
CA SER A 269 -22.65 -4.32 1.49
C SER A 269 -22.09 -5.52 2.26
N MET A 270 -21.21 -5.28 3.24
CA MET A 270 -20.72 -6.34 4.14
C MET A 270 -21.84 -6.89 5.02
N PHE A 271 -22.57 -6.03 5.72
CA PHE A 271 -23.63 -6.44 6.65
C PHE A 271 -24.84 -7.11 5.97
N SER A 272 -25.08 -6.83 4.68
CA SER A 272 -26.15 -7.46 3.89
C SER A 272 -25.70 -8.72 3.14
N SER A 273 -24.42 -9.07 3.21
CA SER A 273 -23.86 -10.25 2.59
C SER A 273 -23.84 -11.43 3.56
N ARG A 274 -23.93 -12.64 2.99
CA ARG A 274 -23.73 -13.91 3.71
C ARG A 274 -22.42 -14.60 3.30
N SER A 275 -21.52 -13.88 2.60
CA SER A 275 -20.22 -14.47 2.26
C SER A 275 -19.43 -14.73 3.53
N PRO A 276 -18.63 -15.83 3.59
CA PRO A 276 -17.83 -16.14 4.77
C PRO A 276 -16.95 -14.97 5.22
N PHE A 277 -16.32 -14.29 4.26
CA PHE A 277 -15.53 -13.09 4.52
C PHE A 277 -16.36 -11.98 5.18
N ALA A 278 -17.54 -11.66 4.64
CA ALA A 278 -18.36 -10.57 5.17
C ALA A 278 -18.88 -10.88 6.57
N VAL A 279 -19.26 -12.14 6.84
CA VAL A 279 -19.70 -12.59 8.16
C VAL A 279 -18.57 -12.43 9.19
N GLU A 280 -17.37 -12.85 8.85
CA GLU A 280 -16.20 -12.72 9.74
C GLU A 280 -15.82 -11.24 9.94
N PHE A 281 -15.81 -10.44 8.87
CA PHE A 281 -15.58 -8.99 8.94
C PHE A 281 -16.59 -8.31 9.87
N CYS A 282 -17.88 -8.60 9.72
CA CYS A 282 -18.93 -8.05 10.58
C CYS A 282 -18.74 -8.48 12.05
N LYS A 283 -18.43 -9.75 12.30
CA LYS A 283 -18.16 -10.27 13.65
C LYS A 283 -16.98 -9.57 14.30
N GLN A 284 -15.86 -9.40 13.58
CA GLN A 284 -14.68 -8.70 14.09
C GLN A 284 -14.97 -7.23 14.36
N SER A 285 -15.65 -6.56 13.43
CA SER A 285 -16.02 -5.14 13.55
C SER A 285 -16.96 -4.91 14.74
N LEU A 286 -17.99 -5.75 14.90
CA LEU A 286 -18.91 -5.67 16.03
C LEU A 286 -18.22 -5.97 17.36
N ASN A 287 -17.28 -6.91 17.40
CA ASN A 287 -16.52 -7.19 18.62
C ASN A 287 -15.65 -6.00 19.04
N ILE A 288 -14.98 -5.33 18.09
CA ILE A 288 -14.23 -4.10 18.35
C ILE A 288 -15.14 -3.01 18.92
N LEU A 289 -16.28 -2.76 18.26
CA LEU A 289 -17.25 -1.75 18.72
C LEU A 289 -17.82 -2.10 20.10
N PHE A 290 -18.20 -3.35 20.32
CA PHE A 290 -18.72 -3.83 21.60
C PHE A 290 -17.70 -3.67 22.72
N THR A 291 -16.46 -4.14 22.53
CA THR A 291 -15.40 -3.98 23.54
C THR A 291 -15.09 -2.51 23.80
N PHE A 292 -15.11 -1.65 22.77
CA PHE A 292 -14.90 -0.22 22.94
C PHE A 292 -15.99 0.43 23.82
N TYR A 293 -17.27 0.21 23.53
CA TYR A 293 -18.37 0.86 24.25
C TYR A 293 -18.78 0.17 25.56
N HIS A 294 -18.66 -1.15 25.64
CA HIS A 294 -19.22 -1.97 26.71
C HIS A 294 -18.22 -2.94 27.37
N GLY A 295 -17.00 -3.03 26.85
CA GLY A 295 -15.95 -3.83 27.49
C GLY A 295 -15.52 -3.25 28.83
N ASN A 296 -15.03 -4.09 29.72
CA ASN A 296 -14.41 -3.60 30.95
C ASN A 296 -13.03 -2.96 30.67
N THR A 297 -12.46 -2.27 31.64
CA THR A 297 -11.18 -1.53 31.48
C THR A 297 -10.04 -2.41 30.96
N GLU A 298 -9.98 -3.69 31.36
CA GLU A 298 -8.94 -4.61 30.92
C GLU A 298 -9.12 -4.98 29.45
N GLU A 299 -10.33 -5.33 29.04
CA GLU A 299 -10.67 -5.63 27.63
C GLU A 299 -10.46 -4.42 26.71
N GLN A 300 -10.88 -3.23 27.15
CA GLN A 300 -10.64 -1.97 26.45
C GLN A 300 -9.14 -1.69 26.30
N THR A 301 -8.36 -1.93 27.35
CA THR A 301 -6.90 -1.77 27.32
C THR A 301 -6.25 -2.77 26.37
N GLN A 302 -6.69 -4.02 26.36
CA GLN A 302 -6.22 -5.04 25.42
C GLN A 302 -6.58 -4.71 23.97
N LEU A 303 -7.80 -4.21 23.72
CA LEU A 303 -8.21 -3.72 22.41
C LEU A 303 -7.35 -2.53 21.96
N ALA A 304 -7.12 -1.55 22.84
CA ALA A 304 -6.26 -0.40 22.54
C ALA A 304 -4.82 -0.85 22.20
N LYS A 305 -4.26 -1.79 22.98
CA LYS A 305 -2.96 -2.41 22.68
C LYS A 305 -2.95 -3.05 21.29
N LYS A 306 -3.99 -3.83 20.95
CA LYS A 306 -4.14 -4.49 19.65
C LYS A 306 -4.26 -3.49 18.49
N LEU A 307 -5.14 -2.51 18.60
CA LEU A 307 -5.41 -1.52 17.55
C LEU A 307 -4.21 -0.61 17.27
N LEU A 308 -3.46 -0.26 18.31
CA LEU A 308 -2.27 0.58 18.19
C LEU A 308 -1.03 -0.23 17.81
N GLY A 309 -1.10 -1.57 17.73
CA GLY A 309 0.07 -2.43 17.51
C GLY A 309 1.07 -2.38 18.67
N ILE A 310 0.59 -2.05 19.87
CA ILE A 310 1.38 -1.85 21.07
C ILE A 310 1.31 -3.12 21.90
N GLU A 311 2.17 -4.08 21.57
CA GLU A 311 2.37 -5.26 22.43
C GLU A 311 3.11 -4.90 23.72
N LYS A 312 3.84 -3.78 23.73
CA LYS A 312 4.71 -3.36 24.84
C LYS A 312 4.42 -1.92 25.23
N ALA A 313 4.34 -1.63 26.53
CA ALA A 313 4.20 -0.26 27.06
C ALA A 313 5.16 0.74 26.39
N ARG A 314 6.36 0.28 26.00
CA ARG A 314 7.37 1.05 25.25
C ARG A 314 6.83 1.73 23.97
N THR A 315 6.03 1.04 23.16
CA THR A 315 5.46 1.60 21.94
C THR A 315 4.36 2.63 22.24
N PHE A 316 3.63 2.46 23.35
CA PHE A 316 2.66 3.44 23.84
C PHE A 316 3.32 4.74 24.27
N PHE A 317 4.41 4.64 25.04
CA PHE A 317 5.20 5.80 25.43
C PHE A 317 5.85 6.51 24.24
N ASN A 318 6.32 5.78 23.23
CA ASN A 318 6.87 6.38 22.02
C ASN A 318 5.82 7.17 21.22
N HIS A 319 4.56 6.72 21.22
CA HIS A 319 3.45 7.41 20.57
C HIS A 319 2.92 8.60 21.41
N LEU A 320 2.87 8.48 22.73
CA LEU A 320 2.43 9.55 23.62
C LEU A 320 3.44 10.70 23.73
N TYR A 321 4.74 10.38 23.69
CA TYR A 321 5.82 11.35 23.87
C TYR A 321 6.77 11.28 22.69
N PRO A 322 6.39 11.75 21.49
CA PRO A 322 7.18 11.60 20.26
C PRO A 322 8.51 12.37 20.29
N ALA A 323 8.59 13.46 21.07
CA ALA A 323 9.77 14.32 21.20
C ALA A 323 10.51 14.12 22.53
N LYS A 324 11.67 14.79 22.70
CA LYS A 324 12.37 14.86 23.99
C LYS A 324 11.46 15.52 25.01
N THR A 325 10.99 14.75 25.99
CA THR A 325 10.03 15.23 26.97
C THR A 325 10.67 15.24 28.35
N ALA A 326 10.83 16.44 28.89
CA ALA A 326 11.29 16.66 30.24
C ALA A 326 10.20 16.22 31.24
N ALA A 327 10.61 15.46 32.24
CA ALA A 327 9.68 14.93 33.23
C ALA A 327 10.34 14.62 34.57
N VAL A 328 9.55 14.74 35.63
CA VAL A 328 9.81 14.09 36.92
C VAL A 328 8.97 12.82 36.96
N TYR A 329 9.57 11.69 37.32
CA TYR A 329 8.96 10.37 37.21
C TYR A 329 9.15 9.52 38.46
N MET A 330 8.28 8.53 38.59
CA MET A 330 8.30 7.47 39.59
C MET A 330 8.21 6.11 38.90
N ILE A 331 9.15 5.23 39.22
CA ILE A 331 9.22 3.84 38.73
C ILE A 331 9.15 2.92 39.94
N ASN A 332 8.25 1.96 39.89
CA ASN A 332 8.21 0.87 40.85
C ASN A 332 9.23 -0.19 40.44
N LEU A 333 10.13 -0.59 41.33
CA LEU A 333 11.15 -1.61 41.07
C LEU A 333 10.70 -3.01 41.53
N GLY A 334 9.70 -3.09 42.41
CA GLY A 334 9.25 -4.34 43.03
C GLY A 334 8.88 -4.12 44.50
N THR A 335 8.78 -5.21 45.25
CA THR A 335 8.53 -5.15 46.70
C THR A 335 9.82 -5.36 47.49
N VAL A 336 9.86 -4.89 48.73
CA VAL A 336 11.01 -5.08 49.63
C VAL A 336 11.32 -6.57 49.78
N GLY A 337 10.31 -7.44 49.94
CA GLY A 337 10.54 -8.89 50.08
C GLY A 337 11.31 -9.51 48.91
N LYS A 338 11.05 -9.07 47.68
CA LYS A 338 11.77 -9.55 46.48
C LYS A 338 13.18 -8.93 46.34
N LEU A 339 13.38 -7.74 46.87
CA LEU A 339 14.58 -6.92 46.62
C LEU A 339 15.52 -6.82 47.83
N ARG A 340 15.13 -7.37 48.98
CA ARG A 340 15.85 -7.19 50.26
C ARG A 340 17.29 -7.64 50.17
N GLU A 341 17.51 -8.86 49.69
CA GLU A 341 18.84 -9.44 49.53
C GLU A 341 19.60 -8.82 48.36
N THR A 342 18.97 -8.75 47.19
CA THR A 342 19.62 -8.33 45.93
C THR A 342 20.00 -6.85 45.92
N MET A 343 19.24 -6.00 46.61
CA MET A 343 19.59 -4.59 46.79
C MET A 343 20.33 -4.30 48.11
N GLY A 344 20.42 -5.24 49.05
CA GLY A 344 21.05 -5.02 50.35
C GLY A 344 20.27 -4.06 51.26
N ILE A 345 18.94 -4.24 51.34
CA ILE A 345 18.06 -3.44 52.19
C ILE A 345 18.22 -3.88 53.66
N THR A 346 18.93 -3.06 54.44
CA THR A 346 19.34 -3.40 55.81
C THR A 346 18.30 -3.13 56.89
N ASN A 347 17.24 -2.37 56.60
CA ASN A 347 16.25 -1.99 57.60
C ASN A 347 15.27 -3.16 57.89
N PRO A 348 15.30 -3.76 59.09
CA PRO A 348 14.46 -4.91 59.44
C PRO A 348 12.99 -4.52 59.70
N ASN A 349 12.70 -3.23 59.94
CA ASN A 349 11.36 -2.77 60.27
C ASN A 349 10.46 -2.53 59.04
N LEU A 350 11.02 -2.65 57.82
CA LEU A 350 10.24 -2.54 56.59
C LEU A 350 9.54 -3.86 56.30
N ALA A 351 8.22 -3.84 56.15
CA ALA A 351 7.47 -5.01 55.74
C ALA A 351 7.78 -5.42 54.28
N ASP A 352 7.63 -6.70 53.97
CA ASP A 352 8.01 -7.25 52.66
C ASP A 352 7.08 -6.82 51.51
N ASP A 353 5.87 -6.37 51.82
CA ASP A 353 4.87 -5.86 50.87
C ASP A 353 5.07 -4.38 50.49
N VAL A 354 5.99 -3.69 51.18
CA VAL A 354 6.36 -2.30 50.88
C VAL A 354 6.94 -2.22 49.46
N LEU A 355 6.49 -1.23 48.68
CA LEU A 355 6.98 -1.00 47.32
C LEU A 355 8.32 -0.30 47.35
N VAL A 356 9.29 -0.77 46.57
CA VAL A 356 10.56 -0.09 46.34
C VAL A 356 10.41 0.76 45.09
N VAL A 357 10.42 2.09 45.25
CA VAL A 357 10.29 3.01 44.13
C VAL A 357 11.55 3.82 43.91
N LYS A 358 11.81 4.14 42.64
CA LYS A 358 12.78 5.15 42.23
C LYS A 358 12.05 6.40 41.77
N VAL A 359 12.46 7.54 42.32
CA VAL A 359 12.02 8.85 41.86
C VAL A 359 13.20 9.59 41.25
N GLY A 360 12.97 10.30 40.17
CA GLY A 360 14.00 11.10 39.54
C GLY A 360 13.44 11.99 38.44
N PHE A 361 14.34 12.68 37.75
CA PHE A 361 13.98 13.57 36.66
C PHE A 361 14.90 13.36 35.45
N THR A 362 14.48 13.91 34.32
CA THR A 362 15.21 13.82 33.05
C THR A 362 14.65 14.83 32.07
N ASP A 363 15.47 15.28 31.12
CA ASP A 363 15.03 16.04 29.95
C ASP A 363 14.51 15.14 28.82
N ASP A 364 14.63 13.82 28.95
CA ASP A 364 14.10 12.83 28.02
C ASP A 364 13.63 11.57 28.77
N ILE A 365 12.34 11.53 29.08
CA ILE A 365 11.72 10.41 29.79
C ILE A 365 11.86 9.08 29.05
N ARG A 366 11.94 9.09 27.72
CA ARG A 366 12.03 7.87 26.92
C ARG A 366 13.40 7.21 27.09
N ASP A 367 14.47 7.98 26.89
CA ASP A 367 15.84 7.48 27.04
C ASP A 367 16.13 7.08 28.48
N ARG A 368 15.56 7.81 29.43
CA ARG A 368 15.71 7.49 30.85
C ARG A 368 15.03 6.19 31.25
N LEU A 369 13.81 5.93 30.78
CA LEU A 369 13.13 4.66 31.05
C LEU A 369 13.86 3.47 30.41
N LYS A 370 14.45 3.64 29.22
CA LYS A 370 15.32 2.63 28.60
C LYS A 370 16.54 2.34 29.48
N THR A 371 17.19 3.39 29.97
CA THR A 371 18.36 3.26 30.85
C THR A 371 17.99 2.54 32.14
N HIS A 372 16.89 2.93 32.79
CA HIS A 372 16.42 2.28 34.03
C HIS A 372 16.00 0.84 33.82
N LYS A 373 15.39 0.50 32.68
CA LYS A 373 15.08 -0.89 32.37
C LYS A 373 16.36 -1.74 32.27
N ASN A 374 17.43 -1.19 31.71
CA ASN A 374 18.71 -1.90 31.65
C ASN A 374 19.39 -1.96 33.02
N ASP A 375 19.41 -0.84 33.76
CA ASP A 375 20.09 -0.73 35.05
C ASP A 375 19.42 -1.56 36.14
N PHE A 376 18.09 -1.51 36.23
CA PHE A 376 17.32 -2.18 37.28
C PHE A 376 16.77 -3.53 36.82
N GLY A 377 16.49 -3.73 35.54
CA GLY A 377 16.01 -5.03 35.03
C GLY A 377 17.07 -6.14 35.06
N ALA A 378 18.33 -5.80 35.27
CA ALA A 378 19.41 -6.76 35.53
C ALA A 378 19.46 -7.24 36.99
N ILE A 379 18.73 -6.60 37.90
CA ILE A 379 18.68 -6.97 39.32
C ILE A 379 17.66 -8.10 39.49
N GLU A 380 18.09 -9.21 40.09
CA GLU A 380 17.20 -10.34 40.36
C GLU A 380 16.05 -9.91 41.29
N GLY A 381 14.82 -10.31 40.93
CA GLY A 381 13.59 -9.92 41.63
C GLY A 381 13.05 -8.53 41.29
N ALA A 382 13.81 -7.70 40.55
CA ALA A 382 13.35 -6.38 40.13
C ALA A 382 12.51 -6.45 38.85
N GLU A 383 11.34 -5.82 38.92
CA GLU A 383 10.41 -5.68 37.80
C GLU A 383 10.12 -4.18 37.62
N PRO A 384 11.01 -3.42 36.95
CA PRO A 384 10.85 -1.98 36.79
C PRO A 384 9.60 -1.66 35.95
N VAL A 385 8.56 -1.18 36.64
CA VAL A 385 7.28 -0.75 36.07
C VAL A 385 7.16 0.76 36.21
N PHE A 386 6.91 1.42 35.08
CA PHE A 386 6.60 2.85 35.10
C PHE A 386 5.29 3.08 35.84
N HIS A 387 5.32 3.97 36.84
CA HIS A 387 4.16 4.22 37.67
C HIS A 387 3.50 5.57 37.35
N LYS A 388 4.25 6.67 37.44
CA LYS A 388 3.73 8.02 37.16
C LYS A 388 4.82 8.93 36.65
N ALA A 389 4.47 9.91 35.80
CA ALA A 389 5.34 11.03 35.49
C ALA A 389 4.55 12.32 35.39
N ILE A 390 5.21 13.42 35.73
CA ILE A 390 4.76 14.78 35.55
C ILE A 390 5.60 15.34 34.41
N ILE A 391 4.93 15.72 33.32
CA ILE A 391 5.59 16.40 32.22
C ILE A 391 5.73 17.87 32.59
N ILE A 392 6.96 18.36 32.59
CA ILE A 392 7.29 19.71 33.04
C ILE A 392 8.22 20.36 32.04
N ASP A 393 8.23 21.69 32.03
CA ASP A 393 9.21 22.42 31.23
C ASP A 393 10.63 22.11 31.72
N LYS A 394 11.59 22.01 30.79
CA LYS A 394 12.98 21.71 31.11
C LYS A 394 13.57 22.72 32.11
N THR A 395 13.13 23.98 32.06
CA THR A 395 13.56 25.05 32.96
C THR A 395 13.10 24.83 34.41
N GLN A 396 12.01 24.10 34.62
CA GLN A 396 11.44 23.83 35.95
C GLN A 396 11.86 22.48 36.55
N LEU A 397 12.68 21.68 35.83
CA LEU A 397 13.10 20.35 36.26
C LEU A 397 13.74 20.32 37.66
N SER A 398 14.67 21.24 37.92
CA SER A 398 15.41 21.29 39.18
C SER A 398 14.50 21.63 40.36
N ASP A 399 13.62 22.61 40.17
CA ASP A 399 12.70 23.06 41.23
C ASP A 399 11.65 22.00 41.53
N CYS A 400 11.07 21.40 40.49
CA CYS A 400 10.11 20.31 40.64
C CYS A 400 10.74 19.09 41.32
N GLU A 401 11.99 18.73 40.99
CA GLU A 401 12.69 17.63 41.67
C GLU A 401 12.84 17.90 43.18
N ASN A 402 13.25 19.12 43.54
CA ASN A 402 13.41 19.51 44.94
C ASN A 402 12.09 19.47 45.71
N ASP A 403 10.99 19.89 45.06
CA ASP A 403 9.66 19.84 45.67
C ASP A 403 9.12 18.42 45.79
N VAL A 404 9.36 17.55 44.80
CA VAL A 404 9.05 16.12 44.91
C VAL A 404 9.86 15.51 46.06
N LYS A 405 11.16 15.78 46.15
CA LYS A 405 12.00 15.30 47.26
C LYS A 405 11.50 15.80 48.62
N ARG A 406 11.02 17.04 48.71
CA ARG A 406 10.47 17.62 49.95
C ARG A 406 9.10 17.06 50.30
N ALA A 407 8.25 16.79 49.30
CA ALA A 407 6.96 16.14 49.51
C ALA A 407 7.17 14.70 50.00
N LEU A 408 8.04 13.95 49.32
CA LEU A 408 8.38 12.58 49.66
C LEU A 408 9.13 12.48 51.00
N GLY A 409 10.10 13.35 51.27
CA GLY A 409 10.88 13.36 52.51
C GLY A 409 10.03 13.62 53.77
N ARG A 410 8.85 14.25 53.65
CA ARG A 410 7.89 14.38 54.75
C ARG A 410 7.15 13.09 55.07
N HIS A 411 6.99 12.22 54.07
CA HIS A 411 6.37 10.90 54.22
C HIS A 411 7.41 9.79 54.49
N LEU A 412 8.67 10.01 54.13
CA LEU A 412 9.68 8.96 54.03
C LEU A 412 10.81 9.17 55.03
N ASN A 413 10.62 8.68 56.25
CA ASN A 413 11.73 8.25 57.10
C ASN A 413 12.41 6.96 56.56
N TRP A 414 12.09 6.58 55.32
CA TRP A 414 12.32 5.26 54.72
C TRP A 414 13.28 5.40 53.54
N HIS A 415 14.31 6.23 53.71
CA HIS A 415 15.47 6.17 52.84
C HIS A 415 16.06 4.77 52.94
N LEU A 416 16.08 4.06 51.82
CA LEU A 416 16.71 2.76 51.76
C LEU A 416 18.23 2.97 51.75
N THR A 417 18.87 2.65 52.86
CA THR A 417 20.32 2.51 52.93
C THR A 417 20.70 1.16 52.38
N PHE A 418 21.39 1.18 51.24
CA PHE A 418 21.95 0.00 50.62
C PHE A 418 23.36 -0.19 51.14
N SER A 419 23.63 -1.31 51.82
CA SER A 419 25.01 -1.74 52.05
C SER A 419 25.50 -2.37 50.75
N GLY A 420 26.54 -1.80 50.14
CA GLY A 420 27.02 -2.24 48.83
C GLY A 420 27.27 -3.75 48.75
N VAL A 421 26.43 -4.47 48.01
CA VAL A 421 26.72 -5.84 47.60
C VAL A 421 27.55 -5.79 46.31
N GLU A 422 28.73 -6.37 46.41
CA GLU A 422 29.95 -6.08 45.63
C GLU A 422 30.03 -6.76 44.25
N LYS A 423 28.92 -7.26 43.68
CA LYS A 423 28.98 -8.07 42.45
C LYS A 423 27.95 -7.65 41.40
N LEU A 424 28.39 -6.81 40.45
CA LEU A 424 27.79 -6.69 39.12
C LEU A 424 28.82 -7.10 38.06
N CYS A 425 28.35 -7.83 37.06
CA CYS A 425 29.08 -8.79 36.24
C CYS A 425 30.06 -8.25 35.18
N ASP A 426 30.54 -7.00 35.25
CA ASP A 426 31.21 -6.38 34.09
C ASP A 426 32.47 -5.55 34.38
N GLY A 427 33.20 -5.83 35.46
CA GLY A 427 34.59 -5.36 35.64
C GLY A 427 34.81 -3.83 35.71
N GLN A 428 33.76 -3.02 35.65
CA GLN A 428 33.85 -1.57 35.77
C GLN A 428 33.84 -1.17 37.24
N ARG A 429 34.99 -0.66 37.72
CA ARG A 429 35.13 0.00 39.03
C ARG A 429 34.03 1.05 39.21
N ARG A 430 33.14 0.87 40.20
CA ARG A 430 32.23 1.94 40.65
C ARG A 430 32.64 2.53 41.99
N ARG A 431 32.31 3.82 42.13
CA ARG A 431 32.64 4.73 43.24
C ARG A 431 32.01 4.24 44.55
N PRO A 432 32.69 4.44 45.71
CA PRO A 432 32.24 3.97 47.02
C PRO A 432 30.92 4.64 47.46
N ASP A 433 30.08 3.84 48.14
CA ASP A 433 28.95 4.21 49.01
C ASP A 433 28.26 5.54 48.74
N LYS A 434 27.70 5.71 47.53
CA LYS A 434 26.70 6.76 47.31
C LYS A 434 25.36 6.24 47.81
N THR A 435 24.91 6.76 48.95
CA THR A 435 23.51 6.69 49.36
C THR A 435 22.65 7.16 48.18
N ARG A 436 21.85 6.25 47.62
CA ARG A 436 20.94 6.59 46.53
C ARG A 436 19.74 7.28 47.14
N THR A 437 19.83 8.60 47.31
CA THR A 437 18.77 9.47 47.84
C THR A 437 17.50 9.49 46.97
N GLU A 438 17.51 8.78 45.85
CA GLU A 438 16.46 8.71 44.84
C GLU A 438 15.60 7.43 44.93
N ILE A 439 15.88 6.52 45.88
CA ILE A 439 15.13 5.26 46.03
C ILE A 439 14.48 5.20 47.43
N PHE A 440 13.22 4.80 47.48
CA PHE A 440 12.37 4.86 48.67
C PHE A 440 11.54 3.59 48.83
N GLY A 441 11.23 3.23 50.08
CA GLY A 441 10.16 2.29 50.39
C GLY A 441 8.83 3.03 50.59
N ILE A 442 7.75 2.59 49.93
CA ILE A 442 6.41 3.19 50.05
C ILE A 442 5.39 2.09 50.42
N PRO A 443 4.67 2.21 51.55
CA PRO A 443 3.53 1.35 51.83
C PRO A 443 2.46 1.44 50.74
N PRO A 444 1.85 0.33 50.31
CA PRO A 444 0.75 0.38 49.34
C PRO A 444 -0.40 1.32 49.77
N ALA A 445 -0.65 1.45 51.07
CA ALA A 445 -1.67 2.35 51.62
C ALA A 445 -1.35 3.85 51.40
N GLU A 446 -0.08 4.24 51.38
CA GLU A 446 0.37 5.63 51.22
C GLU A 446 0.54 6.04 49.76
N LEU A 447 0.57 5.06 48.84
CA LEU A 447 0.77 5.30 47.41
C LEU A 447 -0.25 6.31 46.86
N ARG A 448 -1.51 6.24 47.30
CA ARG A 448 -2.57 7.18 46.88
C ARG A 448 -2.28 8.62 47.28
N ASP A 449 -1.69 8.85 48.45
CA ASP A 449 -1.38 10.20 48.90
C ASP A 449 -0.16 10.76 48.17
N ILE A 450 0.80 9.90 47.84
CA ILE A 450 1.94 10.27 46.97
C ILE A 450 1.45 10.57 45.55
N GLU A 451 0.52 9.79 45.00
CA GLU A 451 -0.10 10.07 43.71
C GLU A 451 -0.79 11.44 43.68
N LYS A 452 -1.50 11.82 44.76
CA LYS A 452 -2.08 13.16 44.92
C LYS A 452 -1.02 14.26 45.02
N GLN A 453 0.11 14.00 45.68
CA GLN A 453 1.22 14.96 45.71
C GLN A 453 1.78 15.18 44.30
N PHE A 454 1.94 14.12 43.51
CA PHE A 454 2.33 14.23 42.10
C PHE A 454 1.31 15.05 41.29
N GLU A 455 0.01 14.90 41.53
CA GLU A 455 -1.03 15.73 40.89
C GLU A 455 -0.96 17.19 41.31
N ASN A 456 -0.71 17.48 42.58
CA ASN A 456 -0.55 18.85 43.05
C ASN A 456 0.72 19.49 42.45
N LEU A 457 1.82 18.75 42.38
CA LEU A 457 3.04 19.22 41.74
C LEU A 457 2.86 19.40 40.24
N GLN A 458 2.04 18.58 39.58
CA GLN A 458 1.64 18.79 38.20
C GLN A 458 0.85 20.10 38.02
N LYS A 459 0.05 20.52 39.01
CA LYS A 459 -0.65 21.81 38.94
C LYS A 459 0.29 23.01 39.14
N VAL A 460 1.38 22.83 39.90
CA VAL A 460 2.33 23.91 40.22
C VAL A 460 3.43 24.04 39.14
N HIS A 461 4.01 22.91 38.73
CA HIS A 461 5.18 22.80 37.86
C HIS A 461 4.89 22.17 36.51
N GLY A 462 3.72 21.53 36.35
CA GLY A 462 3.27 21.17 35.01
C GLY A 462 3.30 22.45 34.20
N ALA A 463 3.93 22.39 33.02
CA ALA A 463 3.84 23.48 32.06
C ALA A 463 2.37 23.92 32.04
N ASP A 464 2.11 25.22 32.09
CA ASP A 464 0.74 25.73 32.05
C ASP A 464 0.16 25.32 30.68
N TYR A 465 -0.34 24.09 30.62
CA TYR A 465 -0.89 23.49 29.44
C TYR A 465 -2.12 24.28 29.04
N SER A 466 -2.69 25.10 29.94
CA SER A 466 -3.71 26.07 29.55
C SER A 466 -3.11 27.15 28.63
N LEU A 467 -1.95 27.70 28.94
CA LEU A 467 -1.28 28.69 28.09
C LEU A 467 -0.81 28.06 26.77
N MET A 468 -0.19 26.88 26.81
CA MET A 468 0.20 26.17 25.58
C MET A 468 -1.01 25.70 24.78
N ALA A 469 -2.11 25.26 25.40
CA ALA A 469 -3.35 24.95 24.70
C ALA A 469 -3.94 26.20 24.05
N THR A 470 -3.91 27.34 24.74
CA THR A 470 -4.37 28.63 24.18
C THR A 470 -3.49 29.08 23.00
N GLN A 471 -2.16 28.91 23.10
CA GLN A 471 -1.23 29.16 22.00
C GLN A 471 -1.46 28.18 20.84
N TYR A 472 -1.71 26.91 21.12
CA TYR A 472 -2.03 25.91 20.11
C TYR A 472 -3.36 26.23 19.41
N ASP A 473 -4.40 26.60 20.15
CA ASP A 473 -5.70 26.96 19.59
C ASP A 473 -5.62 28.22 18.74
N SER A 474 -4.86 29.23 19.18
CA SER A 474 -4.62 30.43 18.37
C SER A 474 -3.79 30.14 17.12
N LEU A 475 -2.78 29.27 17.22
CA LEU A 475 -2.00 28.81 16.06
C LEU A 475 -2.85 27.98 15.09
N LYS A 476 -3.71 27.10 15.62
CA LYS A 476 -4.64 26.28 14.84
C LYS A 476 -5.64 27.16 14.09
N LEU A 477 -6.21 28.16 14.77
CA LEU A 477 -7.08 29.16 14.16
C LEU A 477 -6.34 29.92 13.04
N ALA A 478 -5.10 30.36 13.27
CA ALA A 478 -4.30 31.03 12.26
C ALA A 478 -3.99 30.13 11.05
N MET A 479 -3.72 28.84 11.27
CA MET A 479 -3.55 27.86 10.21
C MET A 479 -4.82 27.65 9.39
N ASP A 480 -5.98 27.60 10.04
CA ASP A 480 -7.26 27.43 9.35
C ASP A 480 -7.62 28.68 8.54
N GLN A 481 -7.36 29.88 9.06
CA GLN A 481 -7.46 31.14 8.30
C GLN A 481 -6.52 31.16 7.09
N MET A 482 -5.29 30.67 7.23
CA MET A 482 -4.34 30.59 6.12
C MET A 482 -4.80 29.59 5.05
N LYS A 483 -5.39 28.45 5.44
CA LYS A 483 -5.98 27.49 4.49
C LYS A 483 -7.16 28.10 3.75
N GLU A 484 -8.04 28.84 4.44
CA GLU A 484 -9.16 29.53 3.81
C GLU A 484 -8.68 30.59 2.81
N LEU A 485 -7.63 31.34 3.15
CA LEU A 485 -7.02 32.32 2.28
C LEU A 485 -6.40 31.67 1.03
N HIS A 486 -5.64 30.59 1.19
CA HIS A 486 -5.12 29.83 0.06
C HIS A 486 -6.24 29.21 -0.79
N ALA A 487 -7.31 28.70 -0.18
CA ALA A 487 -8.47 28.19 -0.91
C ALA A 487 -9.18 29.30 -1.70
N ALA A 488 -9.25 30.52 -1.18
CA ALA A 488 -9.79 31.68 -1.89
C ALA A 488 -8.92 32.06 -3.09
N GLN A 489 -7.59 32.08 -2.93
CA GLN A 489 -6.65 32.35 -4.04
C GLN A 489 -6.74 31.28 -5.14
N ILE A 490 -6.88 30.00 -4.77
CA ILE A 490 -7.08 28.92 -5.74
C ILE A 490 -8.36 29.15 -6.54
N ARG A 491 -9.49 29.46 -5.88
CA ARG A 491 -10.75 29.77 -6.56
C ARG A 491 -10.63 30.95 -7.51
N GLU A 492 -9.93 32.01 -7.12
CA GLU A 492 -9.68 33.17 -7.98
C GLU A 492 -8.89 32.78 -9.24
N LYS A 493 -7.83 31.98 -9.08
CA LYS A 493 -7.04 31.49 -10.22
C LYS A 493 -7.80 30.53 -11.12
N GLU A 494 -8.70 29.71 -10.58
CA GLU A 494 -9.57 28.85 -11.38
C GLU A 494 -10.53 29.66 -12.27
N VAL A 495 -11.08 30.76 -11.75
CA VAL A 495 -11.92 31.68 -12.54
C VAL A 495 -11.10 32.31 -13.67
N GLU A 496 -9.88 32.77 -13.38
CA GLU A 496 -8.96 33.33 -14.38
C GLU A 496 -8.59 32.31 -15.48
N ILE A 497 -8.23 31.09 -15.09
CA ILE A 497 -7.94 29.99 -16.03
C ILE A 497 -9.14 29.68 -16.91
N ASN A 498 -10.35 29.65 -16.34
CA ASN A 498 -11.57 29.38 -17.10
C ASN A 498 -11.92 30.50 -18.08
N ALA A 499 -11.65 31.76 -17.72
CA ALA A 499 -11.80 32.89 -18.65
C ALA A 499 -10.82 32.77 -19.83
N LEU A 500 -9.54 32.51 -19.55
CA LEU A 500 -8.51 32.34 -20.59
C LEU A 500 -8.78 31.14 -21.51
N ARG A 501 -9.33 30.04 -20.98
CA ARG A 501 -9.74 28.88 -21.80
C ARG A 501 -10.85 29.25 -22.77
N LYS A 502 -11.86 30.01 -22.34
CA LYS A 502 -12.93 30.48 -23.24
C LYS A 502 -12.40 31.40 -24.33
N GLU A 503 -11.45 32.28 -24.02
CA GLU A 503 -10.79 33.12 -25.02
C GLU A 503 -9.99 32.28 -26.03
N LEU A 504 -9.26 31.28 -25.54
CA LEU A 504 -8.52 30.35 -26.38
C LEU A 504 -9.44 29.56 -27.32
N ASP A 505 -10.58 29.05 -26.82
CA ASP A 505 -11.55 28.33 -27.63
C ASP A 505 -12.17 29.23 -28.71
N HIS A 506 -12.44 30.49 -28.38
CA HIS A 506 -12.94 31.47 -29.35
C HIS A 506 -11.92 31.75 -30.46
N GLU A 507 -10.65 31.93 -30.10
CA GLU A 507 -9.56 32.13 -31.06
C GLU A 507 -9.32 30.91 -31.94
N GLN A 508 -9.38 29.70 -31.38
CA GLN A 508 -9.30 28.46 -32.14
C GLN A 508 -10.46 28.31 -33.13
N ALA A 509 -11.69 28.65 -32.72
CA ALA A 509 -12.85 28.66 -33.61
C ALA A 509 -12.69 29.68 -34.75
N ARG A 510 -12.16 30.87 -34.45
CA ARG A 510 -11.86 31.91 -35.46
C ARG A 510 -10.84 31.42 -36.49
N LEU A 511 -9.73 30.84 -36.04
CA LEU A 511 -8.70 30.27 -36.91
C LEU A 511 -9.24 29.10 -37.74
N ALA A 512 -10.11 28.26 -37.19
CA ALA A 512 -10.75 27.17 -37.92
C ALA A 512 -11.64 27.70 -39.08
N LEU A 513 -12.39 28.77 -38.85
CA LEU A 513 -13.19 29.43 -39.89
C LEU A 513 -12.31 30.06 -40.98
N GLU A 514 -11.25 30.76 -40.59
CA GLU A 514 -10.32 31.39 -41.54
C GLU A 514 -9.59 30.35 -42.41
N THR A 515 -9.09 29.28 -41.79
CA THR A 515 -8.47 28.17 -42.53
C THR A 515 -9.45 27.46 -43.46
N GLY A 516 -10.72 27.32 -43.06
CA GLY A 516 -11.79 26.82 -43.93
C GLY A 516 -11.98 27.70 -45.17
N ARG A 517 -12.12 29.02 -44.98
CA ARG A 517 -12.25 29.99 -46.08
C ARG A 517 -11.05 29.98 -47.03
N LEU A 518 -9.83 29.89 -46.50
CA LEU A 518 -8.62 29.83 -47.32
C LEU A 518 -8.56 28.54 -48.16
N LYS A 519 -9.00 27.41 -47.61
CA LYS A 519 -9.09 26.14 -48.35
C LYS A 519 -10.10 26.22 -49.49
N GLU A 520 -11.25 26.85 -49.25
CA GLU A 520 -12.27 27.07 -50.29
C GLU A 520 -11.75 27.96 -51.41
N GLN A 521 -11.10 29.09 -51.07
CA GLN A 521 -10.47 29.98 -52.06
C GLN A 521 -9.39 29.25 -52.89
N LEU A 522 -8.58 28.40 -52.24
CA LEU A 522 -7.57 27.60 -52.93
C LEU A 522 -8.21 26.60 -53.90
N ALA A 523 -9.29 25.93 -53.48
CA ALA A 523 -10.03 25.00 -54.35
C ALA A 523 -10.64 25.74 -55.55
N GLU A 524 -11.25 26.92 -55.36
CA GLU A 524 -11.75 27.75 -56.45
C GLU A 524 -10.64 28.15 -57.43
N GLN A 525 -9.46 28.54 -56.94
CA GLN A 525 -8.32 28.87 -57.79
C GLN A 525 -7.84 27.66 -58.59
N GLN A 526 -7.81 26.47 -57.98
CA GLN A 526 -7.44 25.24 -58.68
C GLN A 526 -8.44 24.89 -59.79
N VAL A 527 -9.74 25.02 -59.53
CA VAL A 527 -10.79 24.80 -60.54
C VAL A 527 -10.68 25.81 -61.68
N ARG A 528 -10.44 27.09 -61.39
CA ARG A 528 -10.21 28.11 -62.41
C ARG A 528 -8.99 27.79 -63.27
N ALA A 529 -7.89 27.38 -62.64
CA ALA A 529 -6.66 27.01 -63.35
C ALA A 529 -6.83 25.77 -64.23
N THR A 530 -7.63 24.77 -63.82
CA THR A 530 -7.95 23.61 -64.66
C THR A 530 -8.80 23.99 -65.86
N LEU A 531 -9.84 24.81 -65.66
CA LEU A 531 -10.70 25.29 -66.76
C LEU A 531 -9.91 26.15 -67.77
N GLU A 532 -8.96 26.96 -67.28
CA GLU A 532 -8.09 27.74 -68.16
C GLU A 532 -7.19 26.84 -69.01
N LYS A 533 -6.60 25.78 -68.43
CA LYS A 533 -5.81 24.79 -69.16
C LYS A 533 -6.64 24.07 -70.23
N GLU A 534 -7.84 23.61 -69.89
CA GLU A 534 -8.76 22.97 -70.85
C GLU A 534 -9.14 23.92 -72.00
N ASN A 535 -9.44 25.19 -71.69
CA ASN A 535 -9.72 26.19 -72.72
C ASN A 535 -8.52 26.44 -73.64
N ILE A 536 -7.30 26.46 -73.11
CA ILE A 536 -6.07 26.58 -73.91
C ILE A 536 -5.92 25.35 -74.81
N GLN A 537 -6.14 24.15 -74.28
CA GLN A 537 -6.07 22.91 -75.05
C GLN A 537 -7.10 22.88 -76.19
N LEU A 538 -8.37 23.21 -75.91
CA LEU A 538 -9.41 23.31 -76.93
C LEU A 538 -9.09 24.33 -78.02
N LYS A 539 -8.49 25.48 -77.65
CA LYS A 539 -8.02 26.47 -78.64
C LYS A 539 -6.92 25.90 -79.54
N GLN A 540 -5.99 25.12 -78.97
CA GLN A 540 -4.93 24.45 -79.74
C GLN A 540 -5.50 23.38 -80.68
N GLU A 541 -6.40 22.52 -80.19
CA GLU A 541 -7.08 21.49 -81.00
C GLU A 541 -7.86 22.10 -82.17
N ASN A 542 -8.64 23.15 -81.90
CA ASN A 542 -9.36 23.89 -82.95
C ASN A 542 -8.40 24.51 -83.98
N LEU A 543 -7.23 25.00 -83.56
CA LEU A 543 -6.21 25.51 -84.48
C LEU A 543 -5.64 24.38 -85.36
N TYR A 544 -5.39 23.20 -84.79
CA TYR A 544 -4.94 22.03 -85.55
C TYR A 544 -5.98 21.57 -86.57
N LEU A 545 -7.27 21.50 -86.18
CA LEU A 545 -8.36 21.15 -87.09
C LEU A 545 -8.48 22.15 -88.25
N LYS A 546 -8.37 23.45 -87.97
CA LYS A 546 -8.36 24.49 -89.02
C LYS A 546 -7.19 24.33 -89.99
N LYS A 547 -5.98 24.03 -89.49
CA LYS A 547 -4.81 23.76 -90.34
C LYS A 547 -4.99 22.49 -91.18
N ALA A 548 -5.53 21.43 -90.60
CA ALA A 548 -5.81 20.18 -91.30
C ALA A 548 -6.86 20.36 -92.42
N ALA A 549 -7.93 21.11 -92.15
CA ALA A 549 -8.94 21.45 -93.15
C ALA A 549 -8.34 22.25 -94.32
N ALA A 550 -7.53 23.27 -94.03
CA ALA A 550 -6.84 24.04 -95.06
C ALA A 550 -5.86 23.18 -95.90
N MET A 551 -5.14 22.25 -95.26
CA MET A 551 -4.27 21.30 -95.96
C MET A 551 -5.07 20.33 -96.84
N SER A 552 -6.20 19.82 -96.36
CA SER A 552 -7.10 18.98 -97.15
C SER A 552 -7.64 19.71 -98.37
N GLU A 553 -8.00 20.98 -98.23
CA GLU A 553 -8.45 21.83 -99.33
C GLU A 553 -7.32 22.04 -100.37
N GLN A 554 -6.09 22.30 -99.92
CA GLN A 554 -4.92 22.39 -100.80
C GLN A 554 -4.65 21.08 -101.55
N LEU A 555 -4.74 19.93 -100.87
CA LEU A 555 -4.56 18.62 -101.50
C LEU A 555 -5.64 18.34 -102.56
N GLU A 556 -6.89 18.75 -102.30
CA GLU A 556 -7.98 18.58 -103.26
C GLU A 556 -7.81 19.51 -104.47
N GLN A 557 -7.40 20.76 -104.26
CA GLN A 557 -7.02 21.67 -105.35
C GLN A 557 -5.88 21.09 -106.22
N LEU A 558 -4.86 20.50 -105.59
CA LEU A 558 -3.77 19.82 -106.29
C LEU A 558 -4.27 18.62 -107.09
N ARG A 559 -5.18 17.80 -106.54
CA ARG A 559 -5.80 16.68 -107.27
C ARG A 559 -6.56 17.14 -108.50
N ILE A 560 -7.39 18.18 -108.37
CA ILE A 560 -8.13 18.77 -109.50
C ILE A 560 -7.16 19.29 -110.58
N ALA A 561 -6.09 19.98 -110.17
CA ALA A 561 -5.05 20.48 -111.07
C ALA A 561 -4.26 19.37 -111.78
N LEU A 562 -4.10 18.21 -111.14
CA LEU A 562 -3.45 17.03 -111.73
C LEU A 562 -4.37 16.32 -112.74
N ALA A 563 -5.65 16.17 -112.40
CA ALA A 563 -6.66 15.57 -113.27
C ALA A 563 -6.91 16.40 -114.54
N THR A 564 -6.74 17.72 -114.49
CA THR A 564 -6.86 18.61 -115.67
C THR A 564 -5.63 18.62 -116.58
N LYS A 565 -4.49 18.07 -116.14
CA LYS A 565 -3.26 17.95 -116.93
C LYS A 565 -3.13 16.61 -117.66
N GLN A 566 -3.89 15.59 -117.25
CA GLN A 566 -4.00 14.29 -117.93
C GLN A 566 -5.10 14.37 -118.99
#